data_AF-A0A6J7LLE2-F1
#
_entry.id   AF-A0A6J7LLE2-F1
#
_cell.length_a   1.000
_cell.length_b   1.000
_cell.length_c   1.000
_cell.angle_alpha   90.00
_cell.angle_beta   90.00
_cell.angle_gamma   90.00
#
_symmetry.space_group_name_H-M   'P 1'
#
loop_
_entity.id
_entity.type
_entity.pdbx_description
1 polymer ?
#
loop_
_entity_poly.entity_id
_entity_poly.type
_entity_poly.pdbx_seq_one_letter_code
_entity_poly.pdbx_strand_id
1 'polypeptide(L)'
;MRKCSCDWNHELDASVAIERLDDKGSDMTPEDISRRFADLPQWIEGMIGFDMHLVRFYREHHGVNTFLRSTKIDSIGGLPTQAYYDGIHEIEDDEALIIETELPKKVRYWQALVADDRFATVDWVNRQSSLNDVQAHIDSDGKFRAVISRTDPGVPNWLDKADVPWGMIQMRWNHASDFPDPTMIKVPVADVRQYLPADTPVVTPADRKERLSVRREGAQLRRIW
;
A
#
# COMPACT_ATOMS: atom_id res chain seq x y z
N MET A 1 15.62 8.38 -4.71
CA MET A 1 14.96 7.99 -5.98
C MET A 1 13.81 7.04 -5.65
N ARG A 2 12.63 7.19 -6.26
CA ARG A 2 11.52 6.22 -6.13
C ARG A 2 11.41 5.42 -7.44
N LYS A 3 11.31 4.09 -7.32
CA LYS A 3 11.00 3.16 -8.41
C LYS A 3 9.66 2.51 -8.07
N CYS A 4 8.72 2.55 -8.99
CA CYS A 4 7.43 1.89 -8.84
C CYS A 4 7.34 0.82 -9.93
N SER A 5 6.92 -0.37 -9.53
CA SER A 5 6.75 -1.50 -10.44
C SER A 5 5.41 -2.17 -10.19
N CYS A 6 4.67 -2.44 -11.28
CA CYS A 6 3.33 -3.03 -11.20
C CYS A 6 3.38 -4.54 -11.44
N ASP A 7 4.24 -4.97 -12.37
CA ASP A 7 4.52 -6.38 -12.66
C ASP A 7 5.97 -6.76 -12.29
N TRP A 8 6.12 -7.32 -11.09
CA TRP A 8 7.43 -7.66 -10.53
C TRP A 8 8.15 -8.81 -11.25
N ASN A 9 7.44 -9.59 -12.05
CA ASN A 9 8.03 -10.72 -12.78
C ASN A 9 8.59 -10.32 -14.14
N HIS A 10 8.06 -9.26 -14.75
CA HIS A 10 8.40 -8.89 -16.13
C HIS A 10 9.00 -7.49 -16.27
N GLU A 11 8.86 -6.61 -15.27
CA GLU A 11 9.45 -5.28 -15.32
C GLU A 11 10.91 -5.28 -14.88
N LEU A 12 11.75 -4.56 -15.64
CA LEU A 12 13.16 -4.38 -15.34
C LEU A 12 13.40 -3.13 -14.51
N ASP A 13 14.05 -3.29 -13.35
CA ASP A 13 14.44 -2.16 -12.51
C ASP A 13 15.55 -1.32 -13.15
N ALA A 14 15.37 0.01 -13.11
CA ALA A 14 16.41 0.94 -13.53
C ALA A 14 17.69 0.73 -12.70
N SER A 15 18.86 0.75 -13.35
CA SER A 15 20.15 0.72 -12.65
C SER A 15 20.79 2.10 -12.76
N VAL A 16 21.03 2.75 -11.61
CA VAL A 16 21.54 4.13 -11.55
C VAL A 16 22.67 4.18 -10.54
N ALA A 17 23.79 4.80 -10.92
CA ALA A 17 24.87 5.17 -10.04
C ALA A 17 24.92 6.71 -9.91
N ILE A 18 25.31 7.21 -8.74
CA ILE A 18 25.54 8.63 -8.49
C ILE A 18 27.00 8.78 -8.11
N GLU A 19 27.73 9.61 -8.84
CA GLU A 19 29.14 9.92 -8.57
C GLU A 19 29.35 11.42 -8.35
N ARG A 20 30.32 11.76 -7.51
CA ARG A 20 30.81 13.13 -7.41
C ARG A 20 31.73 13.42 -8.59
N LEU A 21 31.53 14.56 -9.25
CA LEU A 21 32.35 14.95 -10.41
C LEU A 21 33.71 15.55 -10.02
N ASP A 22 33.84 15.99 -8.78
CA ASP A 22 34.95 16.82 -8.28
C ASP A 22 35.82 16.12 -7.22
N ASP A 23 35.45 14.92 -6.79
CA ASP A 23 36.14 14.15 -5.76
C ASP A 23 36.15 12.67 -6.12
N LYS A 24 37.33 12.06 -6.06
CA LYS A 24 37.52 10.63 -6.34
C LYS A 24 37.17 9.74 -5.14
N GLY A 25 36.76 10.35 -4.02
CA GLY A 25 36.49 9.68 -2.76
C GLY A 25 37.77 9.52 -1.93
N SER A 26 37.60 9.52 -0.61
CA SER A 26 38.62 9.18 0.37
C SER A 26 38.16 8.02 1.23
N ASP A 27 39.09 7.30 1.83
CA ASP A 27 38.77 6.26 2.80
C ASP A 27 38.00 6.85 4.00
N MET A 28 37.02 6.10 4.51
CA MET A 28 36.29 6.49 5.72
C MET A 28 37.19 6.28 6.95
N THR A 29 37.35 7.31 7.78
CA THR A 29 38.19 7.19 8.98
C THR A 29 37.46 6.41 10.09
N PRO A 30 38.19 5.83 11.07
CA PRO A 30 37.58 5.22 12.25
C PRO A 30 36.64 6.16 13.02
N GLU A 31 36.97 7.45 13.10
CA GLU A 31 36.13 8.47 13.74
C GLU A 31 34.82 8.69 12.98
N ASP A 32 34.86 8.71 11.64
CA ASP A 32 33.65 8.80 10.82
C ASP A 32 32.73 7.59 11.00
N ILE A 33 33.30 6.39 11.09
CA ILE A 33 32.55 5.16 11.37
C ILE A 33 31.89 5.25 12.75
N SER A 34 32.67 5.62 13.77
CA SER A 34 32.19 5.75 15.15
C SER A 34 31.06 6.76 15.27
N ARG A 35 31.21 7.94 14.65
CA ARG A 35 30.17 8.97 14.60
C ARG A 35 28.89 8.47 13.93
N ARG A 36 28.98 7.88 12.72
CA ARG A 36 27.81 7.36 12.00
C ARG A 36 27.06 6.30 12.80
N PHE A 37 27.77 5.44 13.52
CA PHE A 37 27.16 4.45 14.40
C PHE A 37 26.47 5.09 15.60
N ALA A 38 27.10 6.11 16.20
CA ALA A 38 26.53 6.87 17.31
C ALA A 38 25.27 7.68 16.92
N ASP A 39 25.14 8.06 15.64
CA ASP A 39 23.96 8.77 15.11
C ASP A 39 22.74 7.82 14.91
N LEU A 40 22.93 6.50 14.82
CA LEU A 40 21.86 5.54 14.52
C LEU A 40 20.68 5.59 15.51
N PRO A 41 20.86 5.63 16.85
CA PRO A 41 19.75 5.66 17.78
C PRO A 41 18.82 6.85 17.57
N GLN A 42 19.38 8.05 17.32
CA GLN A 42 18.59 9.26 17.07
C GLN A 42 17.76 9.13 15.78
N TRP A 43 18.33 8.54 14.73
CA TRP A 43 17.60 8.27 13.48
C TRP A 43 16.46 7.27 13.70
N ILE A 44 16.69 6.20 14.46
CA ILE A 44 15.68 5.19 14.78
C ILE A 44 14.52 5.83 15.57
N GLU A 45 14.84 6.57 16.63
CA GLU A 45 13.83 7.27 17.44
C GLU A 45 13.04 8.28 16.61
N GLY A 46 13.72 9.04 15.73
CA GLY A 46 13.10 10.01 14.84
C GLY A 46 12.11 9.37 13.87
N MET A 47 12.47 8.24 13.25
CA MET A 47 11.59 7.52 12.32
C MET A 47 10.37 6.91 13.01
N ILE A 48 10.58 6.24 14.15
CA ILE A 48 9.46 5.70 14.96
C ILE A 48 8.52 6.83 15.37
N GLY A 49 9.08 7.95 15.84
CA GLY A 49 8.31 9.13 16.20
C GLY A 49 7.48 9.66 15.02
N PHE A 50 8.09 9.79 13.85
CA PHE A 50 7.43 10.24 12.63
C PHE A 50 6.23 9.34 12.26
N ASP A 51 6.43 8.03 12.16
CA ASP A 51 5.39 7.08 11.77
C ASP A 51 4.24 7.06 12.79
N MET A 52 4.56 7.04 14.09
CA MET A 52 3.55 7.05 15.16
C MET A 52 2.74 8.35 15.18
N HIS A 53 3.36 9.50 14.89
CA HIS A 53 2.62 10.76 14.76
C HIS A 53 1.69 10.76 13.55
N LEU A 54 2.10 10.13 12.45
CA LEU A 54 1.29 10.07 11.24
C LEU A 54 0.07 9.16 11.42
N VAL A 55 0.23 7.98 12.02
CA VAL A 55 -0.89 7.09 12.37
C VAL A 55 -1.86 7.79 13.33
N ARG A 56 -1.36 8.45 14.39
CA ARG A 56 -2.19 9.23 15.32
C ARG A 56 -2.97 10.33 14.59
N PHE A 57 -2.30 11.10 13.74
CA PHE A 57 -2.93 12.16 12.96
C PHE A 57 -4.10 11.62 12.15
N TYR A 58 -3.92 10.53 11.39
CA TYR A 58 -5.02 9.99 10.59
C TYR A 58 -6.16 9.43 11.44
N ARG A 59 -5.84 8.76 12.56
CA ARG A 59 -6.87 8.27 13.47
C ARG A 59 -7.70 9.40 14.09
N GLU A 60 -7.07 10.51 14.45
CA GLU A 60 -7.73 11.68 15.06
C GLU A 60 -8.49 12.53 14.05
N HIS A 61 -7.96 12.71 12.83
CA HIS A 61 -8.49 13.67 11.85
C HIS A 61 -9.35 13.04 10.75
N HIS A 62 -9.10 11.79 10.35
CA HIS A 62 -9.95 11.09 9.37
C HIS A 62 -10.99 10.22 10.07
N GLY A 63 -10.67 9.71 11.25
CA GLY A 63 -11.50 8.76 11.98
C GLY A 63 -11.28 7.31 11.53
N VAL A 64 -12.15 6.44 12.05
CA VAL A 64 -12.08 4.99 11.85
C VAL A 64 -13.04 4.56 10.74
N ASN A 65 -12.63 3.57 9.94
CA ASN A 65 -13.37 3.05 8.80
C ASN A 65 -13.82 4.18 7.85
N THR A 66 -12.95 5.17 7.70
CA THR A 66 -13.12 6.33 6.82
C THR A 66 -11.86 6.49 5.98
N PHE A 67 -12.01 6.83 4.70
CA PHE A 67 -10.90 6.89 3.76
C PHE A 67 -10.93 8.20 2.99
N LEU A 68 -9.97 9.09 3.29
CA LEU A 68 -9.98 10.47 2.81
C LEU A 68 -8.65 10.81 2.15
N ARG A 69 -8.70 11.80 1.27
CA ARG A 69 -7.50 12.38 0.68
C ARG A 69 -6.62 12.97 1.77
N SER A 70 -5.37 12.53 1.83
CA SER A 70 -4.38 13.06 2.75
C SER A 70 -3.84 14.39 2.27
N THR A 71 -3.85 15.38 3.16
CA THR A 71 -3.09 16.63 3.01
C THR A 71 -1.76 16.60 3.77
N LYS A 72 -1.59 15.61 4.67
CA LYS A 72 -0.43 15.52 5.56
C LYS A 72 0.80 15.02 4.81
N ILE A 73 0.68 13.94 4.04
CA ILE A 73 1.79 13.35 3.28
C ILE A 73 2.34 14.34 2.25
N ASP A 74 1.48 15.13 1.61
CA ASP A 74 1.87 16.16 0.64
C ASP A 74 2.87 17.16 1.23
N SER A 75 2.80 17.43 2.54
CA SER A 75 3.67 18.37 3.25
C SER A 75 4.97 17.77 3.82
N ILE A 76 5.11 16.44 3.86
CA ILE A 76 6.20 15.75 4.57
C ILE A 76 7.00 14.79 3.67
N GLY A 77 6.99 15.02 2.36
CA GLY A 77 7.81 14.27 1.40
C GLY A 77 7.04 13.35 0.45
N GLY A 78 5.71 13.53 0.34
CA GLY A 78 4.91 12.98 -0.74
C GLY A 78 5.46 13.33 -2.13
N LEU A 79 5.11 12.53 -3.15
CA LEU A 79 5.40 12.88 -4.54
C LEU A 79 4.45 14.00 -4.98
N PRO A 80 4.95 15.15 -5.49
CA PRO A 80 4.09 16.26 -5.91
C PRO A 80 3.04 15.90 -6.96
N THR A 81 3.30 14.88 -7.78
CA THR A 81 2.43 14.41 -8.86
C THR A 81 1.55 13.23 -8.43
N GLN A 82 1.39 12.99 -7.13
CA GLN A 82 0.64 11.87 -6.60
C GLN A 82 -0.38 12.36 -5.57
N ALA A 83 -1.62 11.92 -5.71
CA ALA A 83 -2.60 12.06 -4.64
C ALA A 83 -2.52 10.84 -3.73
N TYR A 84 -2.64 11.09 -2.43
CA TYR A 84 -2.65 10.08 -1.38
C TYR A 84 -4.01 10.07 -0.72
N TYR A 85 -4.52 8.86 -0.47
CA TYR A 85 -5.68 8.60 0.35
C TYR A 85 -5.22 7.72 1.50
N ASP A 86 -5.56 8.13 2.72
CA ASP A 86 -5.17 7.45 3.95
C ASP A 86 -6.41 7.32 4.85
N GLY A 87 -6.48 6.23 5.60
CA GLY A 87 -7.57 5.97 6.52
C GLY A 87 -7.19 4.92 7.54
N ILE A 88 -8.04 4.75 8.55
CA ILE A 88 -7.89 3.69 9.55
C ILE A 88 -8.91 2.59 9.27
N HIS A 89 -8.50 1.34 9.26
CA HIS A 89 -9.41 0.20 9.40
C HIS A 89 -9.41 -0.26 10.85
N GLU A 90 -10.59 -0.56 11.38
CA GLU A 90 -10.81 -1.24 12.67
C GLU A 90 -12.06 -2.10 12.51
N ILE A 91 -11.83 -3.39 12.31
CA ILE A 91 -12.87 -4.39 12.01
C ILE A 91 -12.50 -5.71 12.67
N GLU A 92 -13.52 -6.43 13.12
CA GLU A 92 -13.36 -7.79 13.64
C GLU A 92 -12.98 -8.79 12.54
N ASP A 93 -12.55 -9.99 12.93
CA ASP A 93 -12.06 -11.01 11.99
C ASP A 93 -13.18 -11.61 11.09
N ASP A 94 -14.45 -11.43 11.46
CA ASP A 94 -15.64 -11.79 10.67
C ASP A 94 -16.29 -10.59 9.96
N GLU A 95 -15.68 -9.41 10.05
CA GLU A 95 -16.10 -8.19 9.36
C GLU A 95 -15.18 -7.87 8.16
N ALA A 96 -15.73 -7.11 7.21
CA ALA A 96 -15.05 -6.63 6.03
C ALA A 96 -15.35 -5.13 5.80
N LEU A 97 -14.36 -4.40 5.27
CA LEU A 97 -14.55 -3.07 4.69
C LEU A 97 -14.49 -3.17 3.17
N ILE A 98 -15.50 -2.63 2.50
CA ILE A 98 -15.51 -2.53 1.05
C ILE A 98 -15.20 -1.08 0.69
N ILE A 99 -14.10 -0.87 -0.03
CA ILE A 99 -13.76 0.39 -0.68
C ILE A 99 -14.39 0.39 -2.07
N GLU A 100 -15.08 1.47 -2.44
CA GLU A 100 -15.56 1.70 -3.81
C GLU A 100 -15.09 3.07 -4.31
N THR A 101 -14.53 3.12 -5.51
CA THR A 101 -14.14 4.37 -6.16
C THR A 101 -14.21 4.28 -7.68
N GLU A 102 -14.46 5.39 -8.34
CA GLU A 102 -14.24 5.50 -9.79
C GLU A 102 -12.74 5.49 -10.08
N LEU A 103 -12.35 5.14 -11.30
CA LEU A 103 -10.97 5.34 -11.75
C LEU A 103 -10.80 6.77 -12.28
N PRO A 104 -9.63 7.41 -12.07
CA PRO A 104 -9.31 8.64 -12.78
C PRO A 104 -9.40 8.45 -14.30
N LYS A 105 -9.83 9.49 -15.02
CA LYS A 105 -9.95 9.45 -16.49
C LYS A 105 -8.63 9.17 -17.18
N LYS A 106 -7.54 9.64 -16.58
CA LYS A 106 -6.15 9.33 -16.95
C LYS A 106 -5.37 9.13 -15.67
N VAL A 107 -4.59 8.07 -15.61
CA VAL A 107 -3.69 7.77 -14.50
C VAL A 107 -2.49 6.99 -15.05
N ARG A 108 -1.29 7.27 -14.54
CA ARG A 108 -0.09 6.53 -14.97
C ARG A 108 0.02 5.20 -14.26
N TYR A 109 -0.24 5.19 -12.96
CA TYR A 109 -0.34 3.99 -12.14
C TYR A 109 -1.07 4.32 -10.83
N TRP A 110 -1.58 3.29 -10.16
CA TRP A 110 -2.17 3.42 -8.84
C TRP A 110 -2.05 2.13 -8.04
N GLN A 111 -2.28 2.24 -6.73
CA GLN A 111 -2.44 1.06 -5.87
C GLN A 111 -3.33 1.35 -4.67
N ALA A 112 -3.80 0.28 -4.06
CA ALA A 112 -4.34 0.23 -2.71
C ALA A 112 -3.57 -0.80 -1.87
N LEU A 113 -3.38 -0.53 -0.58
CA LEU A 113 -2.70 -1.42 0.35
C LEU A 113 -3.24 -1.28 1.77
N VAL A 114 -2.96 -2.31 2.57
CA VAL A 114 -3.20 -2.32 4.02
C VAL A 114 -1.87 -2.30 4.76
N ALA A 115 -1.80 -1.47 5.79
CA ALA A 115 -0.65 -1.35 6.69
C ALA A 115 -1.12 -1.53 8.14
N ASP A 116 -0.18 -1.88 9.03
CA ASP A 116 -0.44 -2.05 10.44
C ASP A 116 -0.58 -0.70 11.17
N ASP A 117 -0.76 -0.76 12.49
CA ASP A 117 -0.79 0.38 13.41
C ASP A 117 0.56 1.10 13.55
N ARG A 118 1.61 0.62 12.86
CA ARG A 118 2.95 1.20 12.86
C ARG A 118 3.33 1.87 11.54
N PHE A 119 2.35 2.09 10.66
CA PHE A 119 2.57 2.65 9.32
C PHE A 119 3.40 1.73 8.40
N ALA A 120 3.53 0.45 8.74
CA ALA A 120 4.24 -0.53 7.93
C ALA A 120 3.25 -1.41 7.16
N THR A 121 3.46 -1.59 5.85
CA THR A 121 2.63 -2.50 5.06
C THR A 121 2.71 -3.91 5.66
N VAL A 122 1.55 -4.52 5.94
CA VAL A 122 1.50 -5.91 6.43
C VAL A 122 2.08 -6.86 5.38
N ASP A 123 2.51 -8.08 5.78
CA ASP A 123 3.27 -9.02 4.94
C ASP A 123 2.79 -9.11 3.49
N TRP A 124 3.37 -8.25 2.65
CA TRP A 124 2.94 -8.05 1.28
C TRP A 124 3.60 -9.04 0.35
N VAL A 125 4.59 -9.82 0.81
CA VAL A 125 5.23 -10.84 -0.02
C VAL A 125 4.38 -12.10 0.01
N ASN A 126 3.88 -12.49 1.18
CA ASN A 126 3.15 -13.75 1.35
C ASN A 126 1.63 -13.59 1.41
N ARG A 127 1.12 -12.36 1.56
CA ARG A 127 -0.32 -12.05 1.57
C ARG A 127 -0.67 -11.10 0.43
N GLN A 128 -1.92 -11.17 -0.02
CA GLN A 128 -2.47 -10.19 -0.94
C GLN A 128 -2.94 -8.99 -0.11
N SER A 129 -2.01 -8.24 0.47
CA SER A 129 -2.30 -7.03 1.26
C SER A 129 -2.18 -5.74 0.46
N SER A 130 -1.81 -5.85 -0.82
CA SER A 130 -1.77 -4.72 -1.75
C SER A 130 -2.11 -5.15 -3.18
N LEU A 131 -2.71 -4.23 -3.92
CA LEU A 131 -3.07 -4.39 -5.32
C LEU A 131 -2.73 -3.11 -6.09
N ASN A 132 -2.27 -3.25 -7.32
CA ASN A 132 -2.04 -2.14 -8.24
C ASN A 132 -2.93 -2.29 -9.50
N ASP A 133 -2.80 -1.35 -10.41
CA ASP A 133 -3.53 -1.25 -11.68
C ASP A 133 -3.36 -2.45 -12.62
N VAL A 134 -2.27 -3.21 -12.52
CA VAL A 134 -2.06 -4.45 -13.29
C VAL A 134 -2.69 -5.68 -12.61
N GLN A 135 -2.77 -5.66 -11.28
CA GLN A 135 -3.23 -6.79 -10.46
C GLN A 135 -4.72 -6.74 -10.11
N ALA A 136 -5.31 -5.54 -10.10
CA ALA A 136 -6.68 -5.32 -9.72
C ALA A 136 -7.66 -5.72 -10.83
N HIS A 137 -8.81 -6.26 -10.42
CA HIS A 137 -9.97 -6.42 -11.28
C HIS A 137 -10.80 -5.13 -11.27
N ILE A 138 -11.22 -4.65 -12.43
CA ILE A 138 -12.18 -3.55 -12.52
C ILE A 138 -13.53 -4.15 -12.86
N ASP A 139 -14.53 -3.80 -12.07
CA ASP A 139 -15.87 -4.34 -12.24
C ASP A 139 -16.50 -3.84 -13.56
N SER A 140 -17.56 -4.50 -14.03
CA SER A 140 -18.19 -4.18 -15.31
C SER A 140 -18.81 -2.78 -15.39
N ASP A 141 -19.09 -2.15 -14.24
CA ASP A 141 -19.53 -0.76 -14.15
C ASP A 141 -18.38 0.25 -14.17
N GLY A 142 -17.14 -0.21 -14.34
CA GLY A 142 -15.93 0.61 -14.48
C GLY A 142 -15.35 1.09 -13.16
N LYS A 143 -15.88 0.64 -12.01
CA LYS A 143 -15.38 1.02 -10.69
C LYS A 143 -14.36 0.04 -10.15
N PHE A 144 -13.46 0.55 -9.31
CA PHE A 144 -12.58 -0.26 -8.49
C PHE A 144 -13.26 -0.52 -7.15
N ARG A 145 -13.43 -1.80 -6.82
CA ARG A 145 -13.89 -2.25 -5.50
C ARG A 145 -12.86 -3.15 -4.85
N ALA A 146 -12.43 -2.83 -3.64
CA ALA A 146 -11.53 -3.68 -2.86
C ALA A 146 -12.15 -4.06 -1.53
N VAL A 147 -11.88 -5.28 -1.08
CA VAL A 147 -12.43 -5.81 0.17
C VAL A 147 -11.28 -6.03 1.15
N ILE A 148 -11.28 -5.29 2.25
CA ILE A 148 -10.35 -5.49 3.36
C ILE A 148 -11.02 -6.40 4.37
N SER A 149 -10.40 -7.54 4.65
CA SER A 149 -10.88 -8.49 5.65
C SER A 149 -9.75 -9.40 6.10
N ARG A 150 -9.95 -10.08 7.23
CA ARG A 150 -9.05 -11.13 7.70
C ARG A 150 -9.15 -12.40 6.85
N THR A 151 -10.38 -12.82 6.60
CA THR A 151 -10.69 -14.06 5.90
C THR A 151 -10.94 -13.75 4.43
N ASP A 152 -10.36 -14.53 3.52
CA ASP A 152 -10.56 -14.38 2.08
C ASP A 152 -12.03 -14.62 1.70
N PRO A 153 -12.75 -13.60 1.21
CA PRO A 153 -14.16 -13.75 0.82
C PRO A 153 -14.31 -14.34 -0.60
N GLY A 154 -13.20 -14.77 -1.24
CA GLY A 154 -13.21 -15.38 -2.57
C GLY A 154 -13.41 -14.37 -3.71
N VAL A 155 -12.96 -13.12 -3.52
CA VAL A 155 -13.08 -12.04 -4.51
C VAL A 155 -11.72 -11.64 -5.09
N PRO A 156 -11.66 -11.09 -6.32
CA PRO A 156 -10.39 -10.73 -6.96
C PRO A 156 -9.57 -9.72 -6.15
N ASN A 157 -10.24 -8.68 -5.68
CA ASN A 157 -9.63 -7.51 -5.04
C ASN A 157 -9.66 -7.59 -3.50
N TRP A 158 -9.34 -8.75 -2.96
CA TRP A 158 -9.17 -8.91 -1.53
C TRP A 158 -7.85 -8.26 -1.06
N LEU A 159 -7.89 -7.57 0.06
CA LEU A 159 -6.76 -7.00 0.78
C LEU A 159 -6.73 -7.63 2.18
N ASP A 160 -5.83 -8.60 2.37
CA ASP A 160 -5.66 -9.27 3.66
C ASP A 160 -5.11 -8.30 4.70
N LYS A 161 -5.90 -8.01 5.75
CA LYS A 161 -5.44 -7.16 6.87
C LYS A 161 -4.45 -7.86 7.81
N ALA A 162 -4.16 -9.14 7.59
CA ALA A 162 -3.40 -9.98 8.49
C ALA A 162 -4.01 -10.03 9.91
N ASP A 163 -3.20 -10.36 10.91
CA ASP A 163 -3.63 -10.55 12.29
C ASP A 163 -3.77 -9.23 13.07
N VAL A 164 -3.79 -8.07 12.38
CA VAL A 164 -3.93 -6.76 13.04
C VAL A 164 -5.41 -6.46 13.32
N PRO A 165 -5.77 -6.02 14.54
CA PRO A 165 -7.16 -5.64 14.87
C PRO A 165 -7.56 -4.30 14.24
N TRP A 166 -6.57 -3.43 14.02
CA TRP A 166 -6.72 -2.16 13.34
C TRP A 166 -5.40 -1.74 12.71
N GLY A 167 -5.44 -0.82 11.77
CA GLY A 167 -4.27 -0.31 11.09
C GLY A 167 -4.62 0.71 10.01
N MET A 168 -3.69 0.94 9.11
CA MET A 168 -3.82 1.92 8.03
C MET A 168 -4.38 1.28 6.75
N ILE A 169 -5.16 2.06 6.01
CA ILE A 169 -5.51 1.84 4.62
C ILE A 169 -4.82 2.93 3.82
N GLN A 170 -4.20 2.60 2.69
CA GLN A 170 -3.56 3.59 1.83
C GLN A 170 -3.86 3.33 0.37
N MET A 171 -4.13 4.39 -0.38
CA MET A 171 -4.32 4.36 -1.83
C MET A 171 -3.66 5.57 -2.44
N ARG A 172 -3.23 5.44 -3.69
CA ARG A 172 -2.59 6.55 -4.38
C ARG A 172 -2.91 6.56 -5.86
N TRP A 173 -3.13 7.76 -6.39
CA TRP A 173 -3.26 8.03 -7.81
C TRP A 173 -2.00 8.76 -8.29
N ASN A 174 -1.18 8.11 -9.10
CA ASN A 174 0.08 8.66 -9.58
C ASN A 174 -0.08 9.25 -10.98
N HIS A 175 0.30 10.53 -11.14
CA HIS A 175 0.14 11.31 -12.37
C HIS A 175 -1.28 11.22 -12.96
N ALA A 176 -2.30 11.37 -12.11
CA ALA A 176 -3.70 11.31 -12.51
C ALA A 176 -4.27 12.68 -12.93
N SER A 177 -5.28 12.68 -13.80
CA SER A 177 -5.99 13.90 -14.24
C SER A 177 -6.97 14.44 -13.21
N ASP A 178 -7.50 13.56 -12.39
CA ASP A 178 -8.54 13.77 -11.40
C ASP A 178 -8.38 12.76 -10.26
N PHE A 179 -9.07 13.01 -9.15
CA PHE A 179 -8.93 12.26 -7.90
C PHE A 179 -10.32 11.93 -7.36
N PRO A 180 -10.98 10.89 -7.89
CA PRO A 180 -12.29 10.47 -7.39
C PRO A 180 -12.16 10.02 -5.94
N ASP A 181 -13.07 10.51 -5.09
CA ASP A 181 -13.05 10.17 -3.68
C ASP A 181 -13.65 8.77 -3.46
N PRO A 182 -12.98 7.89 -2.71
CA PRO A 182 -13.49 6.58 -2.37
C PRO A 182 -14.58 6.68 -1.31
N THR A 183 -15.49 5.71 -1.32
CA THR A 183 -16.44 5.46 -0.24
C THR A 183 -16.10 4.14 0.44
N MET A 184 -16.54 3.98 1.70
CA MET A 184 -16.37 2.73 2.42
C MET A 184 -17.64 2.31 3.15
N ILE A 185 -17.90 1.01 3.15
CA ILE A 185 -18.95 0.39 3.95
C ILE A 185 -18.39 -0.80 4.73
N LYS A 186 -18.89 -1.00 5.95
CA LYS A 186 -18.58 -2.16 6.78
C LYS A 186 -19.70 -3.18 6.69
N VAL A 187 -19.34 -4.44 6.44
CA VAL A 187 -20.28 -5.56 6.28
C VAL A 187 -19.71 -6.83 6.91
N PRO A 188 -20.52 -7.85 7.24
CA PRO A 188 -20.00 -9.17 7.56
C PRO A 188 -19.25 -9.78 6.35
N VAL A 189 -18.16 -10.52 6.59
CA VAL A 189 -17.38 -11.20 5.54
C VAL A 189 -18.28 -12.11 4.70
N ALA A 190 -19.22 -12.81 5.34
CA ALA A 190 -20.17 -13.70 4.67
C ALA A 190 -21.11 -12.97 3.69
N ASP A 191 -21.34 -11.67 3.90
CA ASP A 191 -22.26 -10.88 3.09
C ASP A 191 -21.55 -10.10 1.97
N VAL A 192 -20.21 -10.05 1.95
CA VAL A 192 -19.40 -9.27 0.99
C VAL A 192 -19.92 -9.38 -0.45
N ARG A 193 -20.25 -10.59 -0.89
CA ARG A 193 -20.70 -10.86 -2.26
C ARG A 193 -21.99 -10.12 -2.64
N GLN A 194 -22.87 -9.83 -1.68
CA GLN A 194 -24.14 -9.13 -1.89
C GLN A 194 -23.93 -7.63 -2.18
N TYR A 195 -22.76 -7.09 -1.83
CA TYR A 195 -22.39 -5.69 -2.01
C TYR A 195 -21.47 -5.46 -3.22
N LEU A 196 -21.20 -6.50 -4.01
CA LEU A 196 -20.41 -6.44 -5.23
C LEU A 196 -21.28 -6.74 -6.46
N PRO A 197 -20.90 -6.28 -7.67
CA PRO A 197 -21.59 -6.64 -8.90
C PRO A 197 -21.75 -8.16 -9.06
N ALA A 198 -22.89 -8.59 -9.59
CA ALA A 198 -23.24 -10.01 -9.68
C ALA A 198 -22.24 -10.83 -10.54
N ASP A 199 -21.56 -10.16 -11.46
CA ASP A 199 -20.55 -10.71 -12.37
C ASP A 199 -19.11 -10.62 -11.82
N THR A 200 -18.91 -10.12 -10.59
CA THR A 200 -17.60 -10.15 -9.91
C THR A 200 -17.07 -11.59 -9.93
N PRO A 201 -15.84 -11.86 -10.42
CA PRO A 201 -15.33 -13.23 -10.48
C PRO A 201 -15.26 -13.91 -9.11
N VAL A 202 -15.35 -15.25 -9.08
CA VAL A 202 -15.05 -16.04 -7.89
C VAL A 202 -13.59 -16.45 -7.96
N VAL A 203 -12.84 -16.23 -6.87
CA VAL A 203 -11.47 -16.69 -6.70
C VAL A 203 -11.47 -17.90 -5.79
N THR A 204 -11.04 -19.05 -6.30
CA THR A 204 -10.95 -20.25 -5.47
C THR A 204 -9.70 -20.20 -4.59
N PRO A 205 -9.63 -21.01 -3.51
CA PRO A 205 -8.40 -21.15 -2.73
C PRO A 205 -7.18 -21.58 -3.57
N ALA A 206 -7.39 -22.36 -4.62
CA ALA A 206 -6.32 -22.77 -5.55
C ALA A 206 -5.82 -21.57 -6.37
N ASP A 207 -6.73 -20.76 -6.92
CA ASP A 207 -6.38 -19.53 -7.63
C ASP A 207 -5.65 -18.55 -6.73
N ARG A 208 -6.11 -18.39 -5.48
CA ARG A 208 -5.44 -17.54 -4.48
C ARG A 208 -4.02 -18.00 -4.23
N LYS A 209 -3.83 -19.31 -4.00
CA LYS A 209 -2.51 -19.90 -3.75
C LYS A 209 -1.56 -19.65 -4.92
N GLU A 210 -2.05 -19.78 -6.15
CA GLU A 210 -1.27 -19.51 -7.36
C GLU A 210 -0.88 -18.03 -7.47
N ARG A 211 -1.83 -17.11 -7.27
CA ARG A 211 -1.55 -15.66 -7.24
C ARG A 211 -0.49 -15.28 -6.21
N LEU A 212 -0.55 -15.87 -5.03
CA LEU A 212 0.46 -15.66 -3.98
C LEU A 212 1.81 -16.29 -4.35
N SER A 213 1.83 -17.38 -5.13
CA SER A 213 3.06 -17.96 -5.65
C SER A 213 3.77 -17.02 -6.62
N VAL A 214 3.06 -16.55 -7.64
CA VAL A 214 3.56 -15.59 -8.65
C VAL A 214 4.03 -14.29 -7.99
N ARG A 215 3.34 -13.85 -6.94
CA ARG A 215 3.72 -12.66 -6.17
C ARG A 215 5.03 -12.85 -5.40
N ARG A 216 5.21 -13.99 -4.73
CA ARG A 216 6.44 -14.32 -4.00
C ARG A 216 7.63 -14.44 -4.94
N GLU A 217 7.45 -15.13 -6.07
CA GLU A 217 8.47 -15.22 -7.12
C GLU A 217 8.90 -13.83 -7.58
N GLY A 218 7.92 -12.99 -7.96
CA GLY A 218 8.17 -11.62 -8.36
C GLY A 218 8.94 -10.84 -7.29
N ALA A 219 8.55 -10.93 -6.02
CA ALA A 219 9.26 -10.26 -4.93
C ALA A 219 10.73 -10.70 -4.79
N GLN A 220 11.03 -11.99 -5.00
CA GLN A 220 12.39 -12.53 -4.92
C GLN A 220 13.29 -12.10 -6.08
N LEU A 221 12.72 -11.85 -7.25
CA LEU A 221 13.47 -11.41 -8.45
C LEU A 221 13.89 -9.94 -8.38
N ARG A 222 13.32 -9.16 -7.44
CA ARG A 222 13.56 -7.71 -7.33
C ARG A 222 14.89 -7.44 -6.63
N ARG A 223 15.61 -6.41 -7.09
CA ARG A 223 16.81 -5.94 -6.41
C ARG A 223 16.43 -5.12 -5.19
N ILE A 224 16.72 -5.65 -4.01
CA ILE A 224 16.51 -4.96 -2.73
C ILE A 224 17.77 -4.16 -2.34
N TRP A 225 18.92 -4.47 -2.96
CA TRP A 225 20.25 -3.89 -2.68
C TRP A 225 21.00 -3.61 -3.99
#